data_AF-A0A7Y3A7N1-F1
#
_entry.id   AF-A0A7Y3A7N1-F1
#
_cell.length_a   1.000
_cell.length_b   1.000
_cell.length_c   1.000
_cell.angle_alpha   90.00
_cell.angle_beta   90.00
_cell.angle_gamma   90.00
#
_symmetry.space_group_name_H-M   'P 1'
#
loop_
_entity.id
_entity.type
_entity.pdbx_description
1 polymer ?
#
loop_
_entity_poly.entity_id
_entity_poly.type
_entity_poly.pdbx_seq_one_letter_code
_entity_poly.pdbx_strand_id
1 'polypeptide(L)'
;MGKLTSWSSLTFVLFIFQTFFPDLDYKSTILIEHETTLSKEKKETLYAPPAFQPAAPTVVPAGSLIIDMGVVPQTIANGLKPYGLIFELINSYGVTVLWVIDQNKMSDKNTGFDDIDFSYNGQDFKGGPFIVPATFRTPEINAVINTWIAKGVQTVTTTSD
;
A
#
# COMPACT_ATOMS: atom_id res chain seq x y z
N MET A 1 -31.15 4.72 27.32
CA MET A 1 -30.73 3.34 26.95
C MET A 1 -30.26 3.40 25.50
N GLY A 2 -29.01 3.28 25.09
CA GLY A 2 -27.69 3.27 25.74
C GLY A 2 -26.70 4.01 24.82
N LYS A 3 -25.65 4.60 25.39
CA LYS A 3 -24.64 5.37 24.63
C LYS A 3 -23.67 4.42 23.91
N LEU A 4 -23.47 4.61 22.61
CA LEU A 4 -22.39 3.96 21.85
C LEU A 4 -21.04 4.56 22.28
N THR A 5 -20.22 3.75 22.94
CA THR A 5 -18.84 4.10 23.31
C THR A 5 -17.92 3.82 22.12
N SER A 6 -17.29 4.87 21.60
CA SER A 6 -16.19 4.80 20.64
C SER A 6 -14.96 4.12 21.26
N TRP A 7 -14.33 3.19 20.54
CA TRP A 7 -13.10 2.52 20.96
C TRP A 7 -11.91 3.26 20.34
N SER A 8 -10.88 3.55 21.14
CA SER A 8 -9.66 4.16 20.63
C SER A 8 -8.88 3.18 19.75
N SER A 9 -8.19 3.73 18.74
CA SER A 9 -7.52 3.01 17.65
C SER A 9 -6.49 1.96 18.10
N LEU A 10 -5.95 2.03 19.32
CA LEU A 10 -4.99 1.05 19.83
C LEU A 10 -5.60 -0.32 20.17
N THR A 11 -6.86 -0.38 20.59
CA THR A 11 -7.50 -1.67 20.95
C THR A 11 -7.85 -2.48 19.70
N PHE A 12 -8.06 -1.81 18.57
CA PHE A 12 -8.39 -2.45 17.29
C PHE A 12 -7.15 -3.07 16.62
N VAL A 13 -5.98 -2.42 16.72
CA VAL A 13 -4.71 -2.94 16.17
C VAL A 13 -4.27 -4.21 16.91
N LEU A 14 -4.45 -4.27 18.24
CA LEU A 14 -4.08 -5.45 19.02
C LEU A 14 -4.97 -6.67 18.70
N PHE A 15 -6.27 -6.44 18.41
CA PHE A 15 -7.20 -7.51 18.04
C PHE A 15 -6.92 -8.08 16.64
N ILE A 16 -6.56 -7.22 15.68
CA ILE A 16 -6.20 -7.67 14.32
C ILE A 16 -4.92 -8.52 14.37
N PHE A 17 -3.88 -8.11 15.10
CA PHE A 17 -2.61 -8.85 15.11
C PHE A 17 -2.71 -10.24 15.78
N GLN A 18 -3.50 -10.39 16.85
CA GLN A 18 -3.73 -11.69 17.50
C GLN A 18 -4.53 -12.68 16.64
N THR A 19 -5.37 -12.16 15.72
CA THR A 19 -6.21 -13.01 14.87
C THR A 19 -5.44 -13.59 13.68
N PHE A 20 -4.40 -12.90 13.20
CA PHE A 20 -3.66 -13.29 12.00
C PHE A 20 -2.28 -13.94 12.26
N PHE A 21 -1.71 -13.85 13.47
CA PHE A 21 -0.40 -14.44 13.81
C PHE A 21 -0.40 -15.15 15.18
N PRO A 22 -1.12 -16.29 15.33
CA PRO A 22 -1.29 -16.95 16.62
C PRO A 22 -0.02 -17.63 17.18
N ASP A 23 1.00 -17.88 16.35
CA ASP A 23 2.15 -18.74 16.70
C ASP A 23 3.45 -17.98 17.05
N LEU A 24 3.40 -16.65 17.19
CA LEU A 24 4.56 -15.91 17.73
C LEU A 24 4.57 -16.05 19.26
N ASP A 25 5.33 -17.01 19.77
CA ASP A 25 5.61 -17.18 21.21
C ASP A 25 6.40 -15.97 21.74
N TYR A 26 5.70 -14.99 22.29
CA TYR A 26 6.32 -13.82 22.96
C TYR A 26 6.75 -14.19 24.38
N LYS A 27 7.67 -15.15 24.48
CA LYS A 27 8.44 -15.44 25.71
C LYS A 27 9.88 -14.95 25.55
N SER A 28 10.05 -13.63 25.65
CA SER A 28 11.35 -13.10 26.03
C SER A 28 11.22 -11.83 26.87
N THR A 29 11.22 -12.09 28.18
CA THR A 29 11.90 -11.26 29.19
C THR A 29 11.15 -10.01 29.67
N ILE A 30 10.11 -10.25 30.47
CA ILE A 30 9.81 -9.38 31.63
C ILE A 30 10.78 -9.82 32.73
N LEU A 31 11.95 -9.19 32.78
CA LEU A 31 12.72 -9.05 34.00
C LEU A 31 12.75 -7.55 34.29
N ILE A 32 12.26 -7.17 35.47
CA ILE A 32 12.85 -6.21 36.42
C ILE A 32 11.81 -5.97 37.50
N GLU A 33 12.07 -6.56 38.67
CA GLU A 33 11.53 -6.15 39.95
C GLU A 33 12.03 -4.73 40.29
N HIS A 34 11.23 -3.99 41.07
CA HIS A 34 11.67 -2.83 41.85
C HIS A 34 12.20 -1.61 41.07
N GLU A 35 11.31 -0.79 40.51
CA GLU A 35 11.54 0.66 40.43
C GLU A 35 10.27 1.43 40.80
N THR A 36 10.10 1.62 42.11
CA THR A 36 9.40 2.77 42.67
C THR A 36 10.09 4.06 42.19
N THR A 37 9.26 5.02 41.75
CA THR A 37 9.57 6.45 41.57
C THR A 37 10.58 6.85 40.48
N LEU A 38 10.13 6.83 39.21
CA LEU A 38 10.60 7.78 38.21
C LEU A 38 9.40 8.54 37.64
N SER A 39 9.40 9.86 37.83
CA SER A 39 8.29 10.75 37.49
C SER A 39 8.00 10.74 35.98
N LYS A 40 6.71 10.87 35.67
CA LYS A 40 6.08 10.85 34.34
C LYS A 40 6.81 11.68 33.26
N GLU A 41 7.53 12.72 33.67
CA GLU A 41 8.22 13.68 32.81
C GLU A 41 9.45 13.09 32.09
N LYS A 42 10.12 12.07 32.64
CA LYS A 42 11.33 11.48 32.01
C LYS A 42 11.02 10.38 30.98
N LYS A 43 9.78 9.87 30.91
CA LYS A 43 9.39 8.84 29.94
C LYS A 43 8.91 9.40 28.59
N GLU A 44 8.46 10.66 28.54
CA GLU A 44 8.07 11.28 27.27
C GLU A 44 9.27 11.72 26.41
N THR A 45 10.44 11.96 27.02
CA THR A 45 11.64 12.41 26.27
C THR A 45 12.48 11.27 25.69
N LEU A 46 12.18 10.01 26.01
CA LEU A 46 12.93 8.85 25.50
C LEU A 46 12.30 8.18 24.27
N TYR A 47 11.06 8.53 23.92
CA TYR A 47 10.37 8.05 22.71
C TYR A 47 9.32 9.09 22.27
N ALA A 48 9.75 10.28 21.86
CA ALA A 48 8.96 10.98 20.86
C ALA A 48 9.09 10.14 19.58
N PRO A 49 8.04 9.48 19.06
CA PRO A 49 8.13 8.89 17.74
C PRO A 49 8.61 10.02 16.80
N PRO A 50 9.59 9.76 15.92
CA PRO A 50 9.99 10.77 14.95
C PRO A 50 8.71 11.29 14.31
N ALA A 51 8.51 12.61 14.33
CA ALA A 51 7.38 13.22 13.64
C ALA A 51 7.31 12.57 12.26
N PHE A 52 6.14 12.01 11.91
CA PHE A 52 5.97 11.32 10.64
C PHE A 52 6.26 12.35 9.55
N GLN A 53 7.49 12.37 9.06
CA GLN A 53 7.89 13.30 8.02
C GLN A 53 7.12 12.86 6.79
N PRO A 54 6.33 13.74 6.15
CA PRO A 54 5.73 13.39 4.88
C PRO A 54 6.88 12.95 3.96
N ALA A 55 6.75 11.74 3.39
CA ALA A 55 7.76 11.25 2.47
C ALA A 55 7.97 12.29 1.38
N ALA A 56 9.23 12.58 1.04
CA ALA A 56 9.53 13.46 -0.07
C ALA A 56 8.83 12.93 -1.33
N PRO A 57 8.29 13.81 -2.20
CA PRO A 57 7.64 13.38 -3.43
C PRO A 57 8.61 12.51 -4.23
N THR A 58 8.17 11.29 -4.56
CA THR A 58 8.94 10.34 -5.35
C THR A 58 8.72 10.66 -6.83
N VAL A 59 9.81 11.01 -7.52
CA VAL A 59 9.77 11.22 -8.98
C VAL A 59 9.73 9.86 -9.67
N VAL A 60 8.76 9.67 -10.57
CA VAL A 60 8.62 8.45 -11.36
C VAL A 60 9.26 8.71 -12.73
N PRO A 61 10.42 8.11 -13.03
CA PRO A 61 11.12 8.42 -14.27
C PRO A 61 10.33 7.96 -15.51
N ALA A 62 10.55 8.67 -16.62
CA ALA A 62 10.10 8.26 -17.94
C ALA A 62 10.53 6.83 -18.26
N GLY A 63 9.67 6.10 -18.97
CA GLY A 63 9.82 4.69 -19.27
C GLY A 63 9.23 3.75 -18.20
N SER A 64 8.81 4.24 -17.03
CA SER A 64 8.09 3.44 -16.04
C SER A 64 6.75 2.95 -16.57
N LEU A 65 6.21 1.86 -16.02
CA LEU A 65 4.91 1.31 -16.42
C LEU A 65 3.89 1.48 -15.31
N ILE A 66 2.81 2.21 -15.58
CA ILE A 66 1.62 2.27 -14.73
C ILE A 66 0.72 1.09 -15.07
N ILE A 67 0.32 0.32 -14.06
CA ILE A 67 -0.67 -0.76 -14.15
C ILE A 67 -2.01 -0.20 -13.66
N ASP A 68 -2.99 -0.14 -14.56
CA ASP A 68 -4.30 0.43 -14.27
C ASP A 68 -5.19 -0.56 -13.52
N MET A 69 -5.57 -0.19 -12.29
CA MET A 69 -6.41 -0.98 -11.39
C MET A 69 -7.89 -0.56 -11.47
N GLY A 70 -8.17 0.60 -12.09
CA GLY A 70 -9.46 1.28 -12.08
C GLY A 70 -10.32 1.04 -13.30
N VAL A 71 -10.10 -0.05 -14.05
CA VAL A 71 -10.84 -0.34 -15.29
C VAL A 71 -12.33 -0.55 -15.01
N VAL A 72 -13.19 0.31 -15.56
CA VAL A 72 -14.66 0.25 -15.43
C VAL A 72 -15.31 -0.18 -16.76
N PRO A 73 -16.28 -1.11 -16.74
CA PRO A 73 -16.81 -1.83 -15.57
C PRO A 73 -15.84 -2.89 -15.03
N GLN A 74 -15.73 -2.99 -13.70
CA GLN A 74 -14.99 -4.09 -13.08
C GLN A 74 -15.78 -5.40 -13.16
N THR A 75 -15.05 -6.48 -13.43
CA THR A 75 -15.47 -7.87 -13.40
C THR A 75 -14.46 -8.61 -12.54
N ILE A 76 -14.83 -9.80 -12.04
CA ILE A 76 -13.88 -10.66 -11.32
C ILE A 76 -12.62 -10.90 -12.16
N ALA A 77 -12.79 -11.06 -13.48
CA ALA A 77 -11.69 -11.31 -14.39
C ALA A 77 -10.74 -10.11 -14.55
N ASN A 78 -11.24 -8.88 -14.78
CA ASN A 78 -10.36 -7.73 -14.99
C ASN A 78 -9.83 -7.12 -13.67
N GLY A 79 -10.52 -7.34 -12.55
CA GLY A 79 -10.07 -6.89 -11.23
C GLY A 79 -8.91 -7.72 -10.70
N LEU A 80 -8.85 -9.02 -11.00
CA LEU A 80 -7.82 -9.93 -10.47
C LEU A 80 -6.56 -10.04 -11.33
N LYS A 81 -6.67 -9.84 -12.66
CA LYS A 81 -5.52 -9.98 -13.57
C LYS A 81 -4.35 -9.03 -13.26
N PRO A 82 -4.55 -7.75 -12.93
CA PRO A 82 -3.46 -6.86 -12.54
C PRO A 82 -2.69 -7.37 -11.32
N TYR A 83 -3.38 -7.93 -10.31
CA TYR A 83 -2.74 -8.57 -9.16
C TYR A 83 -1.93 -9.81 -9.54
N GLY A 84 -2.39 -10.57 -10.55
CA GLY A 84 -1.62 -11.67 -11.11
C GLY A 84 -0.29 -11.23 -11.74
N LEU A 85 -0.30 -10.14 -12.51
CA LEU A 85 0.92 -9.52 -13.04
C LEU A 85 1.86 -9.09 -11.90
N ILE A 86 1.34 -8.37 -10.90
CA ILE A 86 2.14 -7.89 -9.76
C ILE A 86 2.76 -9.07 -9.00
N PHE A 87 1.97 -10.11 -8.74
CA PHE A 87 2.44 -11.32 -8.07
C PHE A 87 3.60 -11.97 -8.84
N GLU A 88 3.49 -12.12 -10.15
CA GLU A 88 4.55 -12.73 -10.97
C GLU A 88 5.81 -11.85 -11.00
N LEU A 89 5.67 -10.54 -11.18
CA LEU A 89 6.80 -9.60 -11.17
C LEU A 89 7.58 -9.64 -9.85
N ILE A 90 6.88 -9.64 -8.72
CA ILE A 90 7.53 -9.66 -7.40
C ILE A 90 8.14 -11.04 -7.12
N ASN A 91 7.36 -12.12 -7.27
CA ASN A 91 7.78 -13.44 -6.78
C ASN A 91 8.74 -14.17 -7.72
N SER A 92 8.54 -14.05 -9.04
CA SER A 92 9.37 -14.75 -10.01
C SER A 92 10.59 -13.95 -10.44
N TYR A 93 10.52 -12.61 -10.37
CA TYR A 93 11.54 -11.72 -10.93
C TYR A 93 12.14 -10.73 -9.93
N GLY A 94 11.65 -10.66 -8.69
CA GLY A 94 12.18 -9.74 -7.67
C GLY A 94 12.02 -8.26 -8.04
N VAL A 95 11.03 -7.92 -8.87
CA VAL A 95 10.77 -6.55 -9.30
C VAL A 95 10.14 -5.77 -8.15
N THR A 96 10.76 -4.67 -7.75
CA THR A 96 10.16 -3.71 -6.83
C THR A 96 9.15 -2.84 -7.58
N VAL A 97 7.91 -2.84 -7.11
CA VAL A 97 6.84 -1.99 -7.63
C VAL A 97 6.51 -0.87 -6.63
N LEU A 98 6.07 0.27 -7.13
CA LEU A 98 5.50 1.34 -6.31
C LEU A 98 3.99 1.15 -6.25
N TRP A 99 3.40 1.25 -5.06
CA TRP A 99 1.95 1.30 -4.89
C TRP A 99 1.54 2.73 -4.61
N VAL A 100 0.71 3.32 -5.49
CA VAL A 100 0.37 4.74 -5.43
C VAL A 100 -1.06 4.88 -4.93
N ILE A 101 -1.23 5.54 -3.79
CA ILE A 101 -2.52 5.87 -3.21
C ILE A 101 -2.51 7.32 -2.76
N ASP A 102 -3.51 8.10 -3.15
CA ASP A 102 -3.76 9.40 -2.53
C ASP A 102 -4.40 9.21 -1.16
N GLN A 103 -3.72 9.67 -0.11
CA GLN A 103 -4.22 9.58 1.27
C GLN A 103 -5.39 10.53 1.55
N ASN A 104 -5.59 11.54 0.70
CA ASN A 104 -6.65 12.52 0.84
C ASN A 104 -7.90 12.17 0.03
N LYS A 105 -7.85 11.09 -0.77
CA LYS A 105 -9.00 10.70 -1.59
C LYS A 105 -10.18 10.34 -0.69
N MET A 106 -11.33 10.95 -0.95
CA MET A 106 -12.54 10.60 -0.21
C MET A 106 -13.15 9.37 -0.86
N SER A 107 -13.17 8.25 -0.14
CA SER A 107 -14.04 7.14 -0.52
C SER A 107 -15.49 7.58 -0.33
N ASP A 108 -16.26 7.75 -1.40
CA ASP A 108 -17.70 7.91 -1.23
C ASP A 108 -18.29 6.54 -0.83
N LYS A 109 -18.54 6.39 0.47
CA LYS A 109 -19.13 5.16 1.05
C LYS A 109 -20.51 4.82 0.50
N ASN A 110 -21.18 5.76 -0.18
CA ASN A 110 -22.52 5.57 -0.72
C ASN A 110 -22.52 5.21 -2.21
N THR A 111 -21.46 5.54 -2.98
CA THR A 111 -21.37 5.20 -4.41
C THR A 111 -20.33 4.13 -4.73
N GLY A 112 -19.44 3.80 -3.78
CA GLY A 112 -18.48 2.69 -3.91
C GLY A 112 -17.39 2.92 -4.96
N PHE A 113 -17.30 4.12 -5.54
CA PHE A 113 -16.25 4.49 -6.46
C PHE A 113 -15.11 5.16 -5.70
N ASP A 114 -13.91 4.59 -5.82
CA ASP A 114 -12.69 5.24 -5.38
C ASP A 114 -12.43 6.47 -6.25
N ASP A 115 -12.21 7.61 -5.58
CA ASP A 115 -11.78 8.84 -6.22
C ASP A 115 -10.35 8.67 -6.80
N ILE A 116 -9.91 9.64 -7.59
CA ILE A 116 -8.65 9.60 -8.35
C ILE A 116 -7.45 9.50 -7.39
N ASP A 117 -6.54 8.55 -7.64
CA ASP A 117 -5.27 8.44 -6.92
C ASP A 117 -4.21 9.38 -7.53
N PHE A 118 -4.16 9.46 -8.87
CA PHE A 118 -3.38 10.44 -9.61
C PHE A 118 -3.83 10.49 -11.08
N SER A 119 -3.43 11.54 -11.79
CA SER A 119 -3.61 11.66 -13.24
C SER A 119 -2.26 11.72 -13.94
N TYR A 120 -2.15 11.05 -15.08
CA TYR A 120 -0.97 11.10 -15.95
C TYR A 120 -1.40 11.26 -17.41
N ASN A 121 -0.87 12.27 -18.10
CA ASN A 121 -1.20 12.60 -19.49
C ASN A 121 -2.72 12.65 -19.81
N GLY A 122 -3.52 13.19 -18.88
CA GLY A 122 -4.97 13.31 -19.03
C GLY A 122 -5.76 12.02 -18.80
N GLN A 123 -5.11 10.92 -18.38
CA GLN A 123 -5.76 9.72 -17.89
C GLN A 123 -5.74 9.71 -16.36
N ASP A 124 -6.91 9.47 -15.77
CA ASP A 124 -7.07 9.30 -14.33
C ASP A 124 -6.88 7.84 -13.94
N PHE A 125 -6.11 7.60 -12.88
CA PHE A 125 -5.89 6.28 -12.32
C PHE A 125 -6.51 6.18 -10.93
N LYS A 126 -7.20 5.07 -10.67
CA LYS A 126 -8.02 4.81 -9.48
C LYS A 126 -7.73 3.41 -8.93
N GLY A 127 -8.17 3.15 -7.71
CA GLY A 127 -8.10 1.81 -7.09
C GLY A 127 -6.71 1.40 -6.63
N GLY A 128 -5.83 2.37 -6.36
CA GLY A 128 -4.45 2.14 -5.92
C GLY A 128 -3.56 1.53 -7.00
N PRO A 129 -3.24 2.26 -8.09
CA PRO A 129 -2.42 1.77 -9.18
C PRO A 129 -1.01 1.38 -8.75
N PHE A 130 -0.40 0.47 -9.51
CA PHE A 130 0.99 0.05 -9.31
C PHE A 130 1.88 0.57 -10.42
N ILE A 131 3.12 0.93 -10.08
CA ILE A 131 4.12 1.39 -11.05
C ILE A 131 5.31 0.45 -11.03
N VAL A 132 5.69 -0.09 -12.19
CA VAL A 132 6.97 -0.76 -12.40
C VAL A 132 7.99 0.31 -12.81
N PRO A 133 9.00 0.62 -11.98
CA PRO A 133 10.00 1.63 -12.31
C PRO A 133 10.75 1.26 -13.59
N ALA A 134 11.14 2.28 -14.38
CA ALA A 134 11.87 2.09 -15.64
C ALA A 134 13.13 1.21 -15.49
N THR A 135 13.81 1.29 -14.35
CA THR A 135 15.01 0.50 -14.02
C THR A 135 14.78 -1.01 -14.01
N PHE A 136 13.55 -1.47 -13.76
CA PHE A 136 13.18 -2.88 -13.76
C PHE A 136 12.64 -3.37 -15.11
N ARG A 137 12.43 -2.49 -16.10
CA ARG A 137 11.83 -2.84 -17.39
C ARG A 137 12.84 -3.38 -18.40
N THR A 138 13.50 -4.47 -18.04
CA THR A 138 14.38 -5.22 -18.95
C THR A 138 13.57 -5.89 -20.08
N PRO A 139 14.22 -6.37 -21.16
CA PRO A 139 13.51 -7.11 -22.22
C PRO A 139 12.73 -8.31 -21.71
N GLU A 140 13.27 -9.05 -20.73
CA GLU A 140 12.61 -10.20 -20.10
C GLU A 140 11.35 -9.77 -19.34
N ILE A 141 11.44 -8.73 -18.50
CA ILE A 141 10.30 -8.22 -17.74
C ILE A 141 9.22 -7.66 -18.67
N ASN A 142 9.62 -6.98 -19.75
CA ASN A 142 8.66 -6.51 -20.75
C ASN A 142 7.96 -7.66 -21.48
N ALA A 143 8.60 -8.82 -21.68
CA ALA A 143 7.94 -10.00 -22.25
C ALA A 143 6.85 -10.55 -21.31
N VAL A 144 7.10 -10.58 -20.00
CA VAL A 144 6.09 -10.95 -18.99
C VAL A 144 4.93 -9.96 -19.00
N ILE A 145 5.23 -8.66 -18.93
CA ILE A 145 4.22 -7.59 -19.01
C ILE A 145 3.34 -7.76 -20.26
N ASN A 146 3.94 -7.98 -21.43
CA ASN A 146 3.20 -8.15 -22.68
C ASN A 146 2.29 -9.39 -22.66
N THR A 147 2.70 -10.46 -21.97
CA THR A 147 1.87 -11.65 -21.76
C THR A 147 0.62 -11.32 -20.94
N TRP A 148 0.73 -10.47 -19.92
CA TRP A 148 -0.40 -10.03 -19.11
C TRP A 148 -1.28 -8.98 -19.80
N ILE A 149 -0.69 -8.09 -20.59
CA ILE A 149 -1.43 -7.18 -21.47
C ILE A 149 -2.29 -7.98 -22.45
N ALA A 150 -1.74 -9.04 -23.06
CA ALA A 150 -2.50 -9.95 -23.91
C ALA A 150 -3.64 -10.68 -23.18
N LYS A 151 -3.50 -10.90 -21.86
CA LYS A 151 -4.57 -11.42 -20.99
C LYS A 151 -5.60 -10.35 -20.61
N GLY A 152 -5.38 -9.08 -20.95
CA GLY A 152 -6.31 -7.97 -20.72
C GLY A 152 -5.96 -7.08 -19.54
N VAL A 153 -4.73 -7.13 -19.01
CA VAL A 153 -4.24 -6.09 -18.07
C VAL A 153 -4.02 -4.80 -18.85
N GLN A 154 -4.55 -3.69 -18.33
CA GLN A 154 -4.37 -2.36 -18.93
C GLN A 154 -3.19 -1.65 -18.28
N THR A 155 -2.35 -1.02 -19.10
CA THR A 155 -1.13 -0.36 -18.64
C THR A 155 -0.79 0.86 -19.47
N VAL A 156 -0.06 1.82 -18.89
CA VAL A 156 0.47 3.00 -19.58
C VAL A 156 1.96 3.12 -19.32
N THR A 157 2.76 3.34 -20.36
CA THR A 157 4.19 3.66 -20.20
C THR A 157 4.37 5.16 -20.08
N THR A 158 5.08 5.62 -19.04
CA THR A 158 5.39 7.04 -18.86
C THR A 158 6.36 7.51 -19.93
N THR A 159 6.15 8.72 -20.44
CA THR A 159 6.99 9.42 -21.41
C THR A 159 7.71 10.64 -20.81
N SER A 160 7.42 10.96 -19.55
CA SER A 160 7.95 12.10 -18.80
C SER A 160 7.94 11.81 -17.31
N ASP A 161 8.78 12.54 -16.58
CA ASP A 161 8.88 12.55 -15.12
C ASP A 161 7.80 13.40 -14.46
#